data_AF-A0A9W5Y1Z5-F1
#
_entry.id   AF-A0A9W5Y1Z5-F1
#
_cell.length_a   1.000
_cell.length_b   1.000
_cell.length_c   1.000
_cell.angle_alpha   90.00
_cell.angle_beta   90.00
_cell.angle_gamma   90.00
#
_symmetry.space_group_name_H-M   'P 1'
#
loop_
_entity.id
_entity.type
_entity.pdbx_description
1 polymer ?
#
loop_
_entity_poly.entity_id
_entity_poly.type
_entity_poly.pdbx_seq_one_letter_code
_entity_poly.pdbx_strand_id
1 'polypeptide(L)'
;MEINIGNVVENYRERIQRLALFDPLYALSRKGMKDDKGKEVDYFSFGLLTLLFFFENMLIRNKKTGVKELAAFLQELSKDEITMDIIGFERVARTIIDTFRPPTGKRNSKTFFNWETKKQETVQYSVLKAAKADLETNTQYYTLDEQGLELIFATKEYFNEFQLSINQLVLRKQLEKGEFSGALRQIDEMNLDVKNLQDRIVRIKHEVNRNIVSNETYERYKNIIEDINNRLQMEDEEFEELKTFVTETREKIASDLSKSEDRKAYELIIQIDKELGEVHYNHRLLFKDSIILKTSALQAAQESLYYVGIDSFNFNQEITSRVFSSPIPLGETRTLIEPFLYLEKSKVWSPLTVFSNQKIEKLDKEERIQDFLAVTSDDEAKLDLKLQSNNYKVIASIILMAMKAENEITLEKIVEFMKNNAYAEILNHRSFYDFFIILHQKSPVVMEIQEDQEEGIFGQVYKLLIKKGKKLYVEELDTILEVTERFEIKNMSFRLEEY
;
A
#
# COMPACT_ATOMS: atom_id res chain seq x y z
N MET A 1 -4.49 -49.10 8.66
CA MET A 1 -4.60 -47.95 9.58
C MET A 1 -5.92 -48.07 10.30
N GLU A 2 -5.90 -48.39 11.60
CA GLU A 2 -7.10 -48.30 12.43
C GLU A 2 -7.30 -46.83 12.80
N ILE A 3 -8.41 -46.25 12.37
CA ILE A 3 -8.77 -44.87 12.72
C ILE A 3 -9.18 -44.87 14.18
N ASN A 4 -8.49 -44.10 15.03
CA ASN A 4 -8.90 -43.90 16.41
C ASN A 4 -10.16 -43.01 16.44
N ILE A 5 -11.31 -43.63 16.69
CA ILE A 5 -12.62 -42.97 16.72
C ILE A 5 -12.66 -41.86 17.79
N GLY A 6 -11.95 -42.02 18.91
CA GLY A 6 -11.90 -41.01 19.96
C GLY A 6 -11.37 -39.67 19.45
N ASN A 7 -10.26 -39.69 18.70
CA ASN A 7 -9.64 -38.48 18.15
C ASN A 7 -10.49 -37.83 17.05
N VAL A 8 -11.34 -38.59 16.36
CA VAL A 8 -12.22 -38.05 15.31
C VAL A 8 -13.34 -37.21 15.91
N VAL A 9 -13.85 -37.63 17.07
CA VAL A 9 -15.04 -37.08 17.72
C VAL A 9 -14.68 -36.06 18.82
N GLU A 10 -13.41 -35.91 19.15
CA GLU A 10 -12.92 -34.89 20.07
C GLU A 10 -13.31 -33.47 19.63
N ASN A 11 -13.82 -32.67 20.58
CA ASN A 11 -14.29 -31.30 20.38
C ASN A 11 -15.41 -31.18 19.35
N TYR A 12 -16.25 -32.21 19.19
CA TYR A 12 -17.34 -32.22 18.20
C TYR A 12 -18.33 -31.07 18.44
N ARG A 13 -18.64 -30.78 19.72
CA ARG A 13 -19.49 -29.65 20.11
C ARG A 13 -18.97 -28.31 19.60
N GLU A 14 -17.69 -28.04 19.79
CA GLU A 14 -17.06 -26.77 19.37
C GLU A 14 -17.06 -26.62 17.86
N ARG A 15 -16.83 -27.71 17.12
CA ARG A 15 -16.91 -27.70 15.65
C ARG A 15 -18.33 -27.41 15.16
N ILE A 16 -19.35 -28.02 15.77
CA ILE A 16 -20.75 -27.73 15.45
C ILE A 16 -21.11 -26.29 15.80
N GLN A 17 -20.61 -25.75 16.92
CA GLN A 17 -20.81 -24.36 17.29
C GLN A 17 -20.28 -23.41 16.20
N ARG A 18 -19.05 -23.63 15.70
CA ARG A 18 -18.47 -22.83 14.61
C ARG A 18 -19.29 -22.92 13.32
N LEU A 19 -19.75 -24.12 12.96
CA LEU A 19 -20.62 -24.30 11.79
C LEU A 19 -21.99 -23.63 11.96
N ALA A 20 -22.54 -23.61 13.18
CA ALA A 20 -23.82 -23.00 13.48
C ALA A 20 -23.82 -21.47 13.26
N LEU A 21 -22.66 -20.82 13.34
CA LEU A 21 -22.52 -19.38 13.07
C LEU A 21 -22.92 -19.00 11.64
N PHE A 22 -22.82 -19.92 10.68
CA PHE A 22 -23.20 -19.69 9.29
C PHE A 22 -24.70 -19.85 9.02
N ASP A 23 -25.45 -20.48 9.94
CA ASP A 23 -26.88 -20.77 9.75
C ASP A 23 -27.73 -19.51 9.46
N PRO A 24 -27.49 -18.33 10.08
CA PRO A 24 -28.20 -17.11 9.74
C PRO A 24 -28.01 -16.68 8.28
N LEU A 25 -26.80 -16.84 7.72
CA LEU A 25 -26.54 -16.54 6.31
C LEU A 25 -27.33 -17.49 5.39
N TYR A 26 -27.35 -18.79 5.69
CA TYR A 26 -28.18 -19.76 4.96
C TYR A 26 -29.70 -19.57 5.20
N ALA A 27 -30.10 -18.94 6.30
CA ALA A 27 -31.49 -18.52 6.48
C ALA A 27 -31.83 -17.32 5.58
N LEU A 28 -30.89 -16.41 5.37
CA LEU A 28 -31.03 -15.28 4.45
C LEU A 28 -31.10 -15.74 3.00
N SER A 29 -30.31 -16.73 2.57
CA SER A 29 -30.38 -17.27 1.19
C SER A 29 -31.75 -17.88 0.82
N ARG A 30 -32.57 -18.23 1.82
CA ARG A 30 -33.93 -18.76 1.64
C ARG A 30 -34.99 -17.65 1.57
N LYS A 31 -34.62 -16.39 1.81
CA LYS A 31 -35.52 -15.25 1.68
C LYS A 31 -35.42 -14.70 0.26
N GLY A 32 -36.58 -14.55 -0.39
CA GLY A 32 -36.69 -13.93 -1.70
C GLY A 32 -37.55 -12.67 -1.61
N MET A 33 -36.97 -11.53 -1.98
CA MET A 33 -37.69 -10.29 -2.27
C MET A 33 -37.31 -9.88 -3.69
N LYS A 34 -38.27 -9.37 -4.44
CA LYS A 34 -38.03 -8.83 -5.77
C LYS A 34 -37.96 -7.32 -5.71
N ASP A 35 -37.04 -6.78 -6.49
CA ASP A 35 -36.91 -5.36 -6.76
C ASP A 35 -38.09 -4.83 -7.61
N ASP A 36 -38.22 -3.50 -7.76
CA ASP A 36 -39.25 -2.87 -8.58
C ASP A 36 -39.16 -3.28 -10.07
N LYS A 37 -37.97 -3.71 -10.53
CA LYS A 37 -37.74 -4.30 -11.85
C LYS A 37 -37.87 -5.83 -11.91
N GLY A 38 -38.26 -6.48 -10.82
CA GLY A 38 -38.46 -7.94 -10.75
C GLY A 38 -37.20 -8.79 -10.56
N LYS A 39 -36.01 -8.16 -10.37
CA LYS A 39 -34.75 -8.85 -10.03
C LYS A 39 -34.80 -9.34 -8.58
N GLU A 40 -34.36 -10.56 -8.31
CA GLU A 40 -34.29 -11.08 -6.94
C GLU A 40 -33.15 -10.42 -6.17
N VAL A 41 -33.44 -9.99 -4.94
CA VAL A 41 -32.45 -9.42 -4.03
C VAL A 41 -31.65 -10.54 -3.39
N ASP A 42 -30.33 -10.48 -3.53
CA ASP A 42 -29.41 -11.43 -2.90
C ASP A 42 -29.22 -11.12 -1.41
N TYR A 43 -30.11 -11.68 -0.60
CA TYR A 43 -30.05 -11.57 0.87
C TYR A 43 -28.82 -12.25 1.47
N PHE A 44 -28.23 -13.25 0.81
CA PHE A 44 -27.04 -13.92 1.33
C PHE A 44 -25.84 -12.97 1.27
N SER A 45 -25.61 -12.38 0.09
CA SER A 45 -24.51 -11.42 -0.12
C SER A 45 -24.73 -10.14 0.69
N PHE A 46 -25.96 -9.62 0.76
CA PHE A 46 -26.28 -8.48 1.63
C PHE A 46 -26.12 -8.82 3.12
N GLY A 47 -26.38 -10.06 3.52
CA GLY A 47 -26.10 -10.56 4.86
C GLY A 47 -24.62 -10.49 5.21
N LEU A 48 -23.74 -10.94 4.30
CA LEU A 48 -22.29 -10.86 4.49
C LEU A 48 -21.81 -9.40 4.51
N LEU A 49 -22.25 -8.57 3.55
CA LEU A 49 -21.91 -7.14 3.50
C LEU A 49 -22.35 -6.39 4.76
N THR A 50 -23.50 -6.78 5.34
CA THR A 50 -23.96 -6.22 6.62
C THR A 50 -22.99 -6.53 7.76
N LEU A 51 -22.44 -7.74 7.82
CA LEU A 51 -21.43 -8.09 8.82
C LEU A 51 -20.16 -7.26 8.66
N LEU A 52 -19.69 -7.10 7.41
CA LEU A 52 -18.52 -6.27 7.09
C LEU A 52 -18.77 -4.79 7.44
N PHE A 53 -19.96 -4.27 7.16
CA PHE A 53 -20.35 -2.91 7.53
C PHE A 53 -20.28 -2.67 9.04
N PHE A 54 -20.80 -3.60 9.86
CA PHE A 54 -20.71 -3.46 11.32
C PHE A 54 -19.28 -3.63 11.84
N PHE A 55 -18.44 -4.42 11.17
CA PHE A 55 -17.02 -4.59 11.51
C PHE A 55 -16.24 -3.32 11.25
N GLU A 56 -16.39 -2.72 10.07
CA GLU A 56 -15.72 -1.48 9.69
C GLU A 56 -16.08 -0.33 10.63
N ASN A 57 -17.37 -0.19 10.96
CA ASN A 57 -17.81 0.81 11.93
C ASN A 57 -17.28 0.54 13.34
N MET A 58 -17.05 -0.73 13.70
CA MET A 58 -16.42 -1.08 14.97
C MET A 58 -14.94 -0.67 15.00
N LEU A 59 -14.19 -0.84 13.90
CA LEU A 59 -12.80 -0.40 13.76
C LEU A 59 -12.68 1.13 13.87
N ILE A 60 -13.52 1.88 13.15
CA ILE A 60 -13.55 3.35 13.16
C ILE A 60 -14.16 3.92 14.47
N ARG A 61 -14.50 3.04 15.43
CA ARG A 61 -15.13 3.39 16.73
C ARG A 61 -16.46 4.14 16.58
N ASN A 62 -17.15 3.98 15.45
CA ASN A 62 -18.49 4.53 15.22
C ASN A 62 -19.55 3.68 15.93
N LYS A 63 -20.31 4.30 16.83
CA LYS A 63 -21.31 3.62 17.68
C LYS A 63 -22.76 3.90 17.26
N LYS A 64 -22.97 4.63 16.17
CA LYS A 64 -24.28 5.04 15.65
C LYS A 64 -24.67 4.26 14.40
N THR A 65 -24.67 2.93 14.50
CA THR A 65 -25.00 2.02 13.40
C THR A 65 -26.31 1.30 13.65
N GLY A 66 -27.36 1.70 12.94
CA GLY A 66 -28.71 1.16 13.02
C GLY A 66 -29.25 0.74 11.67
N VAL A 67 -30.57 0.55 11.60
CA VAL A 67 -31.25 0.09 10.38
C VAL A 67 -31.14 1.12 9.24
N LYS A 68 -31.19 2.41 9.56
CA LYS A 68 -31.17 3.51 8.58
C LYS A 68 -29.80 3.65 7.92
N GLU A 69 -28.75 3.59 8.72
CA GLU A 69 -27.37 3.69 8.24
C GLU A 69 -27.01 2.48 7.37
N LEU A 70 -27.45 1.28 7.77
CA LEU A 70 -27.28 0.08 6.96
C LEU A 70 -28.06 0.16 5.63
N ALA A 71 -29.29 0.68 5.66
CA ALA A 71 -30.08 0.87 4.45
C ALA A 71 -29.43 1.86 3.47
N ALA A 72 -28.91 2.97 3.97
CA ALA A 72 -28.18 3.95 3.16
C ALA A 72 -26.91 3.35 2.53
N PHE A 73 -26.14 2.57 3.31
CA PHE A 73 -24.96 1.86 2.82
C PHE A 73 -25.31 0.85 1.70
N LEU A 74 -26.32 0.00 1.93
CA LEU A 74 -26.77 -0.97 0.93
C LEU A 74 -27.30 -0.29 -0.33
N GLN A 75 -28.01 0.83 -0.17
CA GLN A 75 -28.50 1.62 -1.30
C GLN A 75 -27.32 2.17 -2.11
N GLU A 76 -26.34 2.80 -1.46
CA GLU A 76 -25.17 3.36 -2.13
C GLU A 76 -24.38 2.32 -2.91
N LEU A 77 -24.17 1.14 -2.32
CA LEU A 77 -23.45 0.03 -2.94
C LEU A 77 -24.19 -0.56 -4.14
N SER A 78 -25.53 -0.49 -4.17
CA SER A 78 -26.35 -1.14 -5.20
C SER A 78 -27.04 -0.18 -6.17
N LYS A 79 -26.65 1.10 -6.20
CA LYS A 79 -27.22 2.15 -7.07
C LYS A 79 -27.33 1.76 -8.56
N ASP A 80 -26.38 0.97 -9.05
CA ASP A 80 -26.33 0.55 -10.46
C ASP A 80 -27.04 -0.78 -10.74
N GLU A 81 -27.34 -1.56 -9.70
CA GLU A 81 -27.76 -2.96 -9.81
C GLU A 81 -29.18 -3.27 -9.33
N ILE A 82 -29.69 -2.48 -8.37
CA ILE A 82 -30.99 -2.65 -7.75
C ILE A 82 -31.69 -1.29 -7.71
N THR A 83 -32.90 -1.24 -8.23
CA THR A 83 -33.74 -0.04 -8.31
C THR A 83 -34.84 -0.11 -7.27
N MET A 84 -34.48 0.17 -6.02
CA MET A 84 -35.39 0.18 -4.89
C MET A 84 -35.33 1.54 -4.16
N ASP A 85 -36.47 2.00 -3.66
CA ASP A 85 -36.51 3.20 -2.81
C ASP A 85 -35.88 2.93 -1.43
N ILE A 86 -35.49 4.00 -0.71
CA ILE A 86 -34.85 3.91 0.61
C ILE A 86 -35.71 3.10 1.61
N ILE A 87 -37.03 3.19 1.51
CA ILE A 87 -37.99 2.43 2.33
C ILE A 87 -37.85 0.92 2.09
N GLY A 88 -37.58 0.52 0.84
CA GLY A 88 -37.35 -0.88 0.50
C GLY A 88 -36.02 -1.37 1.06
N PHE A 89 -34.95 -0.57 0.96
CA PHE A 89 -33.67 -0.88 1.60
C PHE A 89 -33.77 -0.95 3.14
N GLU A 90 -34.57 -0.11 3.78
CA GLU A 90 -34.86 -0.22 5.22
C GLU A 90 -35.53 -1.55 5.58
N ARG A 91 -36.43 -2.06 4.74
CA ARG A 91 -37.05 -3.38 4.93
C ARG A 91 -36.03 -4.51 4.79
N VAL A 92 -35.14 -4.42 3.81
CA VAL A 92 -34.03 -5.38 3.61
C VAL A 92 -33.10 -5.37 4.81
N ALA A 93 -32.62 -4.20 5.22
CA ALA A 93 -31.75 -4.00 6.38
C ALA A 93 -32.38 -4.56 7.67
N ARG A 94 -33.67 -4.26 7.92
CA ARG A 94 -34.40 -4.80 9.08
C ARG A 94 -34.51 -6.32 9.03
N THR A 95 -34.83 -6.87 7.87
CA THR A 95 -34.94 -8.32 7.66
C THR A 95 -33.62 -9.03 7.95
N ILE A 96 -32.49 -8.43 7.55
CA ILE A 96 -31.15 -8.96 7.81
C ILE A 96 -30.82 -8.90 9.30
N ILE A 97 -31.01 -7.72 9.93
CA ILE A 97 -30.77 -7.53 11.37
C ILE A 97 -31.61 -8.47 12.21
N ASP A 98 -32.90 -8.64 11.91
CA ASP A 98 -33.80 -9.56 12.61
C ASP A 98 -33.38 -11.02 12.48
N THR A 99 -32.67 -11.39 11.40
CA THR A 99 -32.15 -12.74 11.19
C THR A 99 -30.89 -12.98 12.03
N PHE A 100 -30.01 -11.99 12.12
CA PHE A 100 -28.82 -12.06 12.96
C PHE A 100 -29.12 -11.92 14.45
N ARG A 101 -30.18 -11.17 14.79
CA ARG A 101 -30.65 -10.95 16.15
C ARG A 101 -32.18 -10.91 16.18
N PRO A 102 -32.83 -12.03 16.55
CA PRO A 102 -34.28 -12.08 16.65
C PRO A 102 -34.86 -11.00 17.57
N PRO A 103 -35.98 -10.35 17.18
CA PRO A 103 -36.61 -9.28 17.98
C PRO A 103 -37.17 -9.78 19.32
N THR A 104 -37.29 -11.10 19.50
CA THR A 104 -37.70 -11.72 20.76
C THR A 104 -36.61 -11.67 21.86
N GLY A 105 -35.40 -11.19 21.53
CA GLY A 105 -34.27 -11.14 22.45
C GLY A 105 -33.65 -12.50 22.77
N LYS A 106 -34.18 -13.59 22.20
CA LYS A 106 -33.61 -14.92 22.33
C LYS A 106 -32.40 -15.05 21.41
N ARG A 107 -31.31 -15.63 21.95
CA ARG A 107 -30.13 -16.01 21.16
C ARG A 107 -30.53 -17.06 20.13
N ASN A 108 -29.88 -17.02 18.96
CA ASN A 108 -30.03 -18.08 17.97
C ASN A 108 -29.53 -19.39 18.56
N SER A 109 -30.09 -20.52 18.14
CA SER A 109 -29.72 -21.81 18.71
C SER A 109 -29.81 -22.93 17.69
N LYS A 110 -28.92 -23.92 17.84
CA LYS A 110 -28.90 -25.14 17.02
C LYS A 110 -28.89 -26.36 17.93
N THR A 111 -29.87 -27.23 17.75
CA THR A 111 -29.94 -28.55 18.38
C THR A 111 -29.23 -29.57 17.50
N PHE A 112 -28.41 -30.42 18.10
CA PHE A 112 -27.66 -31.44 17.38
C PHE A 112 -27.33 -32.63 18.30
N PHE A 113 -27.10 -33.79 17.69
CA PHE A 113 -26.60 -34.95 18.42
C PHE A 113 -25.08 -34.85 18.54
N ASN A 114 -24.58 -34.73 19.77
CA ASN A 114 -23.15 -34.74 20.04
C ASN A 114 -22.65 -36.19 20.07
N TRP A 115 -21.83 -36.57 19.10
CA TRP A 115 -21.30 -37.92 19.00
C TRP A 115 -20.23 -38.24 20.06
N GLU A 116 -19.65 -37.20 20.68
CA GLU A 116 -18.65 -37.33 21.74
C GLU A 116 -19.32 -37.76 23.06
N THR A 117 -20.39 -37.07 23.43
CA THR A 117 -21.16 -37.30 24.66
C THR A 117 -22.33 -38.26 24.46
N LYS A 118 -22.66 -38.61 23.21
CA LYS A 118 -23.81 -39.41 22.78
C LYS A 118 -25.16 -38.87 23.26
N LYS A 119 -25.30 -37.54 23.34
CA LYS A 119 -26.51 -36.85 23.80
C LYS A 119 -26.95 -35.77 22.83
N GLN A 120 -28.23 -35.44 22.87
CA GLN A 120 -28.75 -34.24 22.21
C GLN A 120 -28.31 -33.01 23.01
N GLU A 121 -27.63 -32.09 22.34
CA GLU A 121 -27.13 -30.85 22.91
C GLU A 121 -27.61 -29.67 22.08
N THR A 122 -27.71 -28.51 22.73
CA THR A 122 -28.09 -27.25 22.08
C THR A 122 -26.96 -26.25 22.26
N VAL A 123 -26.48 -25.66 21.17
CA VAL A 123 -25.60 -24.50 21.23
C VAL A 123 -26.40 -23.24 20.98
N GLN A 124 -26.14 -22.21 21.77
CA GLN A 124 -26.69 -20.87 21.57
C GLN A 124 -25.61 -19.95 21.05
N TYR A 125 -25.96 -19.09 20.10
CA TYR A 125 -25.06 -18.12 19.52
C TYR A 125 -25.74 -16.78 19.22
N SER A 126 -24.94 -15.73 19.11
CA SER A 126 -25.36 -14.34 18.94
C SER A 126 -24.40 -13.64 17.98
N VAL A 127 -24.91 -13.12 16.87
CA VAL A 127 -24.09 -12.47 15.84
C VAL A 127 -24.00 -10.96 16.06
N LEU A 128 -25.11 -10.34 16.47
CA LEU A 128 -25.19 -8.91 16.79
C LEU A 128 -25.68 -8.70 18.22
N LYS A 129 -25.15 -7.67 18.90
CA LYS A 129 -25.59 -7.22 20.22
C LYS A 129 -26.17 -5.79 20.15
N ALA A 130 -27.11 -5.49 21.06
CA ALA A 130 -27.58 -4.12 21.24
C ALA A 130 -26.45 -3.24 21.79
N ALA A 131 -26.25 -2.08 21.18
CA ALA A 131 -25.44 -1.01 21.74
C ALA A 131 -26.34 -0.02 22.48
N LYS A 132 -26.12 1.29 22.30
CA LYS A 132 -26.98 2.34 22.88
C LYS A 132 -28.31 2.41 22.12
N ALA A 133 -29.37 2.79 22.83
CA ALA A 133 -30.64 3.16 22.22
C ALA A 133 -30.82 4.68 22.40
N ASP A 134 -31.24 5.34 21.34
CA ASP A 134 -31.66 6.74 21.41
C ASP A 134 -33.18 6.76 21.63
N LEU A 135 -33.58 7.16 22.84
CA LEU A 135 -34.97 7.22 23.28
C LEU A 135 -35.75 8.36 22.61
N GLU A 136 -35.07 9.41 22.11
CA GLU A 136 -35.71 10.55 21.46
C GLU A 136 -36.12 10.23 20.02
N THR A 137 -35.29 9.45 19.31
CA THR A 137 -35.55 9.04 17.92
C THR A 137 -36.11 7.63 17.80
N ASN A 138 -36.31 6.92 18.93
CA ASN A 138 -36.68 5.51 19.01
C ASN A 138 -35.79 4.61 18.11
N THR A 139 -34.50 4.93 18.05
CA THR A 139 -33.53 4.25 17.19
C THR A 139 -32.65 3.31 18.02
N GLN A 140 -32.63 2.03 17.65
CA GLN A 140 -31.77 1.04 18.25
C GLN A 140 -30.49 0.90 17.43
N TYR A 141 -29.33 1.05 18.09
CA TYR A 141 -28.04 0.76 17.47
C TYR A 141 -27.56 -0.66 17.79
N TYR A 142 -26.80 -1.23 16.85
CA TYR A 142 -26.29 -2.61 16.91
C TYR A 142 -24.78 -2.61 16.69
N THR A 143 -24.11 -3.60 17.30
CA THR A 143 -22.68 -3.86 17.13
C THR A 143 -22.45 -5.36 16.99
N LEU A 144 -21.32 -5.75 16.39
CA LEU A 144 -20.95 -7.16 16.34
C LEU A 144 -20.71 -7.73 17.75
N ASP A 145 -21.22 -8.94 17.95
CA ASP A 145 -20.92 -9.74 19.11
C ASP A 145 -19.67 -10.60 18.85
N GLU A 146 -19.06 -11.18 19.89
CA GLU A 146 -17.81 -11.96 19.76
C GLU A 146 -17.92 -13.08 18.72
N GLN A 147 -19.05 -13.78 18.70
CA GLN A 147 -19.31 -14.86 17.74
C GLN A 147 -19.66 -14.34 16.32
N GLY A 148 -20.11 -13.09 16.20
CA GLY A 148 -20.23 -12.43 14.90
C GLY A 148 -18.87 -12.08 14.31
N LEU A 149 -17.90 -11.70 15.15
CA LEU A 149 -16.51 -11.51 14.74
C LEU A 149 -15.89 -12.84 14.30
N GLU A 150 -16.10 -13.93 15.06
CA GLU A 150 -15.63 -15.27 14.68
C GLU A 150 -16.11 -15.70 13.28
N LEU A 151 -17.33 -15.34 12.89
CA LEU A 151 -17.89 -15.63 11.57
C LEU A 151 -17.17 -14.85 10.46
N ILE A 152 -16.87 -13.56 10.68
CA ILE A 152 -16.12 -12.73 9.73
C ILE A 152 -14.70 -13.28 9.59
N PHE A 153 -14.07 -13.59 10.71
CA PHE A 153 -12.74 -14.21 10.77
C PHE A 153 -12.70 -15.61 10.16
N ALA A 154 -13.82 -16.33 10.08
CA ALA A 154 -13.85 -17.60 9.37
C ALA A 154 -13.79 -17.42 7.83
N THR A 155 -14.06 -16.21 7.30
CA THR A 155 -13.86 -15.92 5.88
C THR A 155 -12.38 -15.62 5.63
N LYS A 156 -11.77 -16.41 4.73
CA LYS A 156 -10.31 -16.61 4.59
C LYS A 156 -9.48 -15.35 4.26
N GLU A 157 -10.12 -14.27 3.84
CA GLU A 157 -9.44 -13.01 3.49
C GLU A 157 -9.18 -12.17 4.76
N TYR A 158 -10.16 -12.01 5.64
CA TYR A 158 -10.02 -11.16 6.83
C TYR A 158 -9.13 -11.76 7.93
N PHE A 159 -9.12 -13.09 8.12
CA PHE A 159 -8.27 -13.70 9.15
C PHE A 159 -6.78 -13.52 8.87
N ASN A 160 -6.37 -13.65 7.60
CA ASN A 160 -4.97 -13.50 7.23
C ASN A 160 -4.53 -12.03 7.17
N GLU A 161 -5.48 -11.10 7.00
CA GLU A 161 -5.20 -9.68 6.87
C GLU A 161 -5.25 -8.92 8.20
N PHE A 162 -6.08 -9.33 9.15
CA PHE A 162 -6.23 -8.65 10.45
C PHE A 162 -5.77 -9.51 11.63
N GLN A 163 -5.05 -10.59 11.37
CA GLN A 163 -4.54 -11.54 12.37
C GLN A 163 -3.84 -10.81 13.54
N LEU A 164 -2.99 -9.83 13.22
CA LEU A 164 -2.26 -9.07 14.22
C LEU A 164 -3.17 -8.15 15.05
N SER A 165 -4.07 -7.39 14.41
CA SER A 165 -5.04 -6.52 15.10
C SER A 165 -5.99 -7.31 16.00
N ILE A 166 -6.42 -8.49 15.58
CA ILE A 166 -7.27 -9.39 16.37
C ILE A 166 -6.51 -9.84 17.61
N ASN A 167 -5.26 -10.26 17.44
CA ASN A 167 -4.43 -10.75 18.51
C ASN A 167 -4.09 -9.64 19.52
N GLN A 168 -3.89 -8.40 19.07
CA GLN A 168 -3.75 -7.23 19.95
C GLN A 168 -5.02 -6.98 20.81
N LEU A 169 -6.20 -7.10 20.21
CA LEU A 169 -7.47 -6.92 20.91
C LEU A 169 -7.74 -8.03 21.94
N VAL A 170 -7.45 -9.29 21.57
CA VAL A 170 -7.55 -10.44 22.50
C VAL A 170 -6.57 -10.28 23.65
N LEU A 171 -5.32 -9.88 23.36
CA LEU A 171 -4.31 -9.61 24.38
C LEU A 171 -4.77 -8.54 25.38
N ARG A 172 -5.29 -7.41 24.88
CA ARG A 172 -5.86 -6.36 25.73
C ARG A 172 -6.96 -6.93 26.64
N LYS A 173 -7.85 -7.77 26.08
CA LYS A 173 -8.96 -8.34 26.85
C LYS A 173 -8.52 -9.36 27.91
N GLN A 174 -7.49 -10.15 27.63
CA GLN A 174 -6.91 -11.11 28.58
C GLN A 174 -6.20 -10.39 29.73
N LEU A 175 -5.47 -9.31 29.42
CA LEU A 175 -4.82 -8.46 30.42
C LEU A 175 -5.85 -7.76 31.34
N GLU A 176 -6.97 -7.26 30.80
CA GLU A 176 -8.08 -6.71 31.61
C GLU A 176 -8.66 -7.73 32.60
N LYS A 177 -8.70 -9.02 32.22
CA LYS A 177 -9.22 -10.11 33.05
C LYS A 177 -8.19 -10.66 34.03
N GLY A 178 -6.92 -10.26 33.93
CA GLY A 178 -5.81 -10.81 34.71
C GLY A 178 -5.33 -12.19 34.24
N GLU A 179 -5.68 -12.62 33.01
CA GLU A 179 -5.30 -13.91 32.43
C GLU A 179 -3.91 -13.83 31.76
N PHE A 180 -2.84 -13.63 32.54
CA PHE A 180 -1.49 -13.38 32.02
C PHE A 180 -0.88 -14.55 31.22
N SER A 181 -1.21 -15.80 31.57
CA SER A 181 -0.75 -16.96 30.80
C SER A 181 -1.36 -17.03 29.40
N GLY A 182 -2.63 -16.62 29.26
CA GLY A 182 -3.31 -16.51 27.96
C GLY A 182 -2.71 -15.38 27.13
N ALA A 183 -2.45 -14.24 27.78
CA ALA A 183 -1.80 -13.08 27.17
C ALA A 183 -0.43 -13.41 26.57
N LEU A 184 0.40 -14.20 27.27
CA LEU A 184 1.70 -14.61 26.76
C LEU A 184 1.58 -15.42 25.45
N ARG A 185 0.67 -16.40 25.42
CA ARG A 185 0.40 -17.18 24.21
C ARG A 185 -0.09 -16.28 23.07
N GLN A 186 -0.89 -15.26 23.38
CA GLN A 186 -1.38 -14.33 22.37
C GLN A 186 -0.23 -13.53 21.74
N ILE A 187 0.79 -13.20 22.53
CA ILE A 187 2.01 -12.53 22.05
C ILE A 187 2.82 -13.46 21.14
N ASP A 188 2.93 -14.75 21.48
CA ASP A 188 3.57 -15.74 20.60
C ASP A 188 2.85 -15.84 19.25
N GLU A 189 1.51 -15.80 19.24
CA GLU A 189 0.71 -15.79 18.02
C GLU A 189 0.96 -14.51 17.20
N MET A 190 1.00 -13.32 17.85
CA MET A 190 1.39 -12.07 17.17
C MET A 190 2.79 -12.13 16.56
N ASN A 191 3.75 -12.74 17.27
CA ASN A 191 5.11 -12.92 16.78
C ASN A 191 5.17 -13.76 15.49
N LEU A 192 4.35 -14.81 15.40
CA LEU A 192 4.22 -15.62 14.19
C LEU A 192 3.57 -14.82 13.06
N ASP A 193 2.56 -14.02 13.35
CA ASP A 193 1.89 -13.17 12.36
C ASP A 193 2.83 -12.12 11.76
N VAL A 194 3.63 -11.46 12.60
CA VAL A 194 4.66 -10.50 12.15
C VAL A 194 5.65 -11.19 11.21
N LYS A 195 6.11 -12.41 11.52
CA LYS A 195 7.00 -13.19 10.64
C LYS A 195 6.33 -13.56 9.31
N ASN A 196 5.08 -14.00 9.34
CA ASN A 196 4.32 -14.30 8.13
C ASN A 196 4.14 -13.07 7.24
N LEU A 197 3.91 -11.90 7.86
CA LEU A 197 3.79 -10.63 7.17
C LEU A 197 5.12 -10.21 6.54
N GLN A 198 6.24 -10.41 7.23
CA GLN A 198 7.58 -10.22 6.68
C GLN A 198 7.81 -11.04 5.40
N ASP A 199 7.51 -12.35 5.46
CA ASP A 199 7.65 -13.23 4.30
C ASP A 199 6.73 -12.82 3.13
N ARG A 200 5.56 -12.24 3.44
CA ARG A 200 4.66 -11.70 2.42
C ARG A 200 5.24 -10.43 1.79
N ILE A 201 5.76 -9.48 2.57
CA ILE A 201 6.38 -8.25 2.07
C ILE A 201 7.58 -8.57 1.18
N VAL A 202 8.43 -9.52 1.58
CA VAL A 202 9.58 -9.96 0.76
C VAL A 202 9.14 -10.56 -0.57
N ARG A 203 8.09 -11.39 -0.58
CA ARG A 203 7.52 -11.93 -1.83
C ARG A 203 6.97 -10.84 -2.73
N ILE A 204 6.20 -9.90 -2.19
CA ILE A 204 5.66 -8.76 -2.95
C ILE A 204 6.82 -7.94 -3.54
N LYS A 205 7.87 -7.67 -2.76
CA LYS A 205 9.07 -6.97 -3.24
C LYS A 205 9.70 -7.65 -4.46
N HIS A 206 9.85 -8.98 -4.42
CA HIS A 206 10.38 -9.73 -5.56
C HIS A 206 9.44 -9.73 -6.76
N GLU A 207 8.12 -9.80 -6.54
CA GLU A 207 7.12 -9.75 -7.61
C GLU A 207 7.07 -8.39 -8.29
N VAL A 208 7.08 -7.30 -7.51
CA VAL A 208 7.16 -5.92 -8.01
C VAL A 208 8.38 -5.75 -8.91
N ASN A 209 9.56 -6.21 -8.46
CA ASN A 209 10.79 -6.11 -9.25
C ASN A 209 10.80 -6.97 -10.52
N ARG A 210 10.01 -8.05 -10.59
CA ARG A 210 10.06 -9.01 -11.72
C ARG A 210 8.90 -8.87 -12.71
N ASN A 211 7.72 -8.49 -12.25
CA ASN A 211 6.47 -8.67 -12.99
C ASN A 211 5.84 -7.35 -13.48
N ILE A 212 6.41 -6.18 -13.17
CA ILE A 212 5.84 -4.91 -13.61
C ILE A 212 6.20 -4.67 -15.08
N VAL A 213 5.36 -5.25 -15.95
CA VAL A 213 5.43 -5.15 -17.43
C VAL A 213 4.30 -4.28 -17.96
N SER A 214 3.22 -4.09 -17.20
CA SER A 214 2.05 -3.28 -17.59
C SER A 214 1.61 -2.31 -16.49
N ASN A 215 0.98 -1.20 -16.90
CA ASN A 215 0.37 -0.22 -16.00
C ASN A 215 -0.75 -0.83 -15.13
N GLU A 216 -1.51 -1.80 -15.65
CA GLU A 216 -2.53 -2.51 -14.85
C GLU A 216 -1.91 -3.31 -13.70
N THR A 217 -0.77 -3.95 -13.95
CA THR A 217 -0.05 -4.71 -12.93
C THR A 217 0.57 -3.77 -11.89
N TYR A 218 1.06 -2.61 -12.33
CA TYR A 218 1.57 -1.56 -11.45
C TYR A 218 0.49 -1.03 -10.49
N GLU A 219 -0.67 -0.61 -11.01
CA GLU A 219 -1.76 -0.09 -10.17
C GLU A 219 -2.26 -1.14 -9.17
N ARG A 220 -2.31 -2.42 -9.58
CA ARG A 220 -2.65 -3.51 -8.66
C ARG A 220 -1.67 -3.63 -7.50
N TYR A 221 -0.36 -3.65 -7.77
CA TYR A 221 0.64 -3.76 -6.71
C TYR A 221 0.72 -2.51 -5.85
N LYS A 222 0.52 -1.33 -6.45
CA LYS A 222 0.42 -0.06 -5.72
C LYS A 222 -0.71 -0.10 -4.70
N ASN A 223 -1.92 -0.50 -5.10
CA ASN A 223 -3.05 -0.61 -4.18
C ASN A 223 -2.75 -1.60 -3.04
N ILE A 224 -2.20 -2.78 -3.36
CA ILE A 224 -1.83 -3.78 -2.34
C ILE A 224 -0.80 -3.21 -1.34
N ILE A 225 0.22 -2.49 -1.82
CA ILE A 225 1.26 -1.92 -0.96
C ILE A 225 0.72 -0.75 -0.13
N GLU A 226 -0.15 0.09 -0.70
CA GLU A 226 -0.82 1.17 0.01
C GLU A 226 -1.71 0.63 1.14
N ASP A 227 -2.50 -0.42 0.87
CA ASP A 227 -3.34 -1.08 1.87
C ASP A 227 -2.50 -1.67 3.02
N ILE A 228 -1.40 -2.37 2.69
CA ILE A 228 -0.48 -2.91 3.70
C ILE A 228 0.13 -1.79 4.56
N ASN A 229 0.54 -0.69 3.94
CA ASN A 229 1.18 0.42 4.63
C ASN A 229 0.19 1.13 5.58
N ASN A 230 -1.01 1.44 5.09
CA ASN A 230 -2.07 2.04 5.91
C ASN A 230 -2.42 1.14 7.10
N ARG A 231 -2.52 -0.18 6.90
CA ARG A 231 -2.80 -1.12 7.98
C ARG A 231 -1.67 -1.19 9.01
N LEU A 232 -0.41 -1.32 8.56
CA LEU A 232 0.75 -1.33 9.44
C LEU A 232 0.85 -0.04 10.26
N GLN A 233 0.48 1.10 9.70
CA GLN A 233 0.43 2.37 10.42
C GLN A 233 -0.61 2.32 11.56
N MET A 234 -1.84 1.89 11.26
CA MET A 234 -2.89 1.74 12.28
C MET A 234 -2.47 0.74 13.38
N GLU A 235 -1.86 -0.38 13.01
CA GLU A 235 -1.37 -1.38 13.96
C GLU A 235 -0.24 -0.85 14.87
N ASP A 236 0.65 0.02 14.37
CA ASP A 236 1.72 0.65 15.19
C ASP A 236 1.12 1.62 16.23
N GLU A 237 0.08 2.38 15.87
CA GLU A 237 -0.68 3.21 16.81
C GLU A 237 -1.35 2.35 17.91
N GLU A 238 -1.96 1.23 17.53
CA GLU A 238 -2.56 0.28 18.49
C GLU A 238 -1.52 -0.39 19.40
N PHE A 239 -0.32 -0.69 18.90
CA PHE A 239 0.77 -1.21 19.71
C PHE A 239 1.22 -0.23 20.79
N GLU A 240 1.32 1.07 20.48
CA GLU A 240 1.70 2.09 21.47
C GLU A 240 0.62 2.24 22.56
N GLU A 241 -0.66 2.18 22.20
CA GLU A 241 -1.74 2.12 23.19
C GLU A 241 -1.63 0.87 24.08
N LEU A 242 -1.33 -0.29 23.48
CA LEU A 242 -1.24 -1.57 24.19
C LEU A 242 -0.04 -1.62 25.15
N LYS A 243 1.09 -1.08 24.72
CA LYS A 243 2.29 -0.95 25.55
C LYS A 243 2.07 -0.03 26.75
N THR A 244 1.38 1.10 26.52
CA THR A 244 0.97 1.99 27.61
C THR A 244 0.09 1.25 28.61
N PHE A 245 -0.88 0.48 28.12
CA PHE A 245 -1.76 -0.33 28.97
C PHE A 245 -1.04 -1.41 29.78
N VAL A 246 -0.08 -2.12 29.17
CA VAL A 246 0.77 -3.10 29.88
C VAL A 246 1.60 -2.42 30.97
N THR A 247 2.17 -1.25 30.68
CA THR A 247 2.96 -0.46 31.64
C THR A 247 2.11 -0.04 32.85
N GLU A 248 0.91 0.50 32.62
CA GLU A 248 -0.03 0.84 33.68
C GLU A 248 -0.45 -0.37 34.52
N THR A 249 -0.64 -1.52 33.88
CA THR A 249 -1.05 -2.76 34.56
C THR A 249 0.11 -3.30 35.42
N ARG A 250 1.35 -3.19 34.94
CA ARG A 250 2.56 -3.52 35.70
C ARG A 250 2.69 -2.65 36.95
N GLU A 251 2.43 -1.35 36.84
CA GLU A 251 2.49 -0.42 37.99
C GLU A 251 1.41 -0.69 39.03
N LYS A 252 0.18 -1.05 38.61
CA LYS A 252 -0.90 -1.45 39.51
C LYS A 252 -0.52 -2.70 40.31
N ILE A 253 -0.03 -3.75 39.64
CA ILE A 253 0.38 -5.00 40.29
C ILE A 253 1.61 -4.77 41.20
N ALA A 254 2.55 -3.91 40.79
CA ALA A 254 3.69 -3.54 41.63
C ALA A 254 3.28 -2.86 42.95
N SER A 255 2.21 -2.06 42.93
CA SER A 255 1.73 -1.37 44.13
C SER A 255 1.09 -2.34 45.15
N ASP A 256 0.57 -3.47 44.68
CA ASP A 256 -0.16 -4.46 45.48
C ASP A 256 0.69 -5.66 45.97
N LEU A 257 2.02 -5.58 45.89
CA LEU A 257 3.05 -6.64 46.12
C LEU A 257 3.06 -7.37 47.49
N SER A 258 1.99 -7.29 48.27
CA SER A 258 1.83 -7.85 49.61
C SER A 258 1.51 -9.36 49.68
N LYS A 259 1.07 -10.02 48.59
CA LYS A 259 0.78 -11.48 48.57
C LYS A 259 1.72 -12.27 47.65
N SER A 260 1.89 -13.58 47.91
CA SER A 260 2.78 -14.45 47.12
C SER A 260 2.23 -14.81 45.73
N GLU A 261 0.91 -14.81 45.53
CA GLU A 261 0.28 -14.98 44.20
C GLU A 261 0.56 -13.79 43.28
N ASP A 262 0.61 -12.57 43.84
CA ASP A 262 0.87 -11.35 43.09
C ASP A 262 2.30 -11.30 42.53
N ARG A 263 3.25 -12.02 43.15
CA ARG A 263 4.64 -12.13 42.64
C ARG A 263 4.72 -12.90 41.32
N LYS A 264 3.95 -13.98 41.17
CA LYS A 264 3.93 -14.76 39.92
C LYS A 264 3.24 -13.99 38.79
N ALA A 265 2.15 -13.29 39.11
CA ALA A 265 1.48 -12.40 38.17
C ALA A 265 2.42 -11.26 37.72
N TYR A 266 3.21 -10.72 38.65
CA TYR A 266 4.20 -9.70 38.37
C TYR A 266 5.36 -10.20 37.49
N GLU A 267 5.86 -11.41 37.71
CA GLU A 267 6.86 -12.02 36.81
C GLU A 267 6.30 -12.21 35.40
N LEU A 268 5.06 -12.70 35.27
CA LEU A 268 4.41 -12.89 33.99
C LEU A 268 4.19 -11.56 33.26
N ILE A 269 3.84 -10.48 33.96
CA ILE A 269 3.63 -9.19 33.30
C ILE A 269 4.94 -8.54 32.84
N ILE A 270 6.04 -8.74 33.57
CA ILE A 270 7.37 -8.33 33.10
C ILE A 270 7.75 -9.09 31.84
N GLN A 271 7.45 -10.39 31.78
CA GLN A 271 7.69 -11.18 30.58
C GLN A 271 6.84 -10.69 29.41
N ILE A 272 5.55 -10.42 29.63
CA ILE A 272 4.64 -9.85 28.63
C ILE A 272 5.16 -8.50 28.11
N ASP A 273 5.60 -7.59 28.99
CA ASP A 273 6.15 -6.28 28.62
C ASP A 273 7.37 -6.42 27.70
N LYS A 274 8.27 -7.37 28.02
CA LYS A 274 9.45 -7.66 27.22
C LYS A 274 9.11 -8.26 25.85
N GLU A 275 8.32 -9.34 25.84
CA GLU A 275 7.93 -10.06 24.61
C GLU A 275 7.13 -9.15 23.67
N LEU A 276 6.17 -8.39 24.21
CA LEU A 276 5.40 -7.40 23.44
C LEU A 276 6.30 -6.32 22.83
N GLY A 277 7.31 -5.86 23.58
CA GLY A 277 8.30 -4.90 23.09
C GLY A 277 9.12 -5.44 21.91
N GLU A 278 9.45 -6.74 21.92
CA GLU A 278 10.15 -7.39 20.81
C GLU A 278 9.26 -7.51 19.57
N VAL A 279 7.99 -7.92 19.74
CA VAL A 279 7.00 -8.00 18.64
C VAL A 279 6.82 -6.62 18.00
N HIS A 280 6.67 -5.60 18.83
CA HIS A 280 6.47 -4.22 18.39
C HIS A 280 7.70 -3.69 17.64
N TYR A 281 8.90 -3.99 18.12
CA TYR A 281 10.13 -3.63 17.42
C TYR A 281 10.21 -4.27 16.02
N ASN A 282 9.92 -5.58 15.92
CA ASN A 282 9.92 -6.30 14.65
C ASN A 282 8.85 -5.76 13.70
N HIS A 283 7.65 -5.48 14.21
CA HIS A 283 6.57 -4.85 13.43
C HIS A 283 6.97 -3.47 12.90
N ARG A 284 7.60 -2.63 13.73
CA ARG A 284 8.08 -1.31 13.31
C ARG A 284 9.18 -1.38 12.25
N LEU A 285 10.03 -2.41 12.28
CA LEU A 285 10.98 -2.68 11.19
C LEU A 285 10.24 -2.99 9.89
N LEU A 286 9.21 -3.84 9.93
CA LEU A 286 8.38 -4.14 8.75
C LEU A 286 7.65 -2.92 8.22
N PHE A 287 7.15 -2.06 9.12
CA PHE A 287 6.52 -0.82 8.71
C PHE A 287 7.50 0.08 7.94
N LYS A 288 8.74 0.24 8.42
CA LYS A 288 9.79 0.95 7.69
C LYS A 288 10.09 0.33 6.33
N ASP A 289 10.23 -0.99 6.27
CA ASP A 289 10.46 -1.72 5.02
C ASP A 289 9.29 -1.52 4.04
N SER A 290 8.05 -1.47 4.53
CA SER A 290 6.86 -1.22 3.72
C SER A 290 6.83 0.19 3.13
N ILE A 291 7.34 1.20 3.86
CA ILE A 291 7.47 2.58 3.37
C ILE A 291 8.52 2.66 2.27
N ILE A 292 9.67 1.99 2.45
CA ILE A 292 10.71 1.90 1.42
C ILE A 292 10.17 1.20 0.17
N LEU A 293 9.39 0.13 0.34
CA LEU A 293 8.75 -0.56 -0.77
C LEU A 293 7.75 0.34 -1.51
N LYS A 294 6.93 1.09 -0.78
CA LYS A 294 5.95 2.05 -1.34
C LYS A 294 6.61 3.17 -2.13
N THR A 295 7.74 3.69 -1.66
CA THR A 295 8.42 4.84 -2.28
C THR A 295 9.40 4.39 -3.36
N SER A 296 10.44 3.66 -2.96
CA SER A 296 11.56 3.36 -3.85
C SER A 296 11.24 2.26 -4.87
N ALA A 297 10.55 1.19 -4.47
CA ALA A 297 10.32 0.06 -5.38
C ALA A 297 9.20 0.37 -6.40
N LEU A 298 8.11 1.03 -5.97
CA LEU A 298 7.09 1.48 -6.91
C LEU A 298 7.64 2.53 -7.88
N GLN A 299 8.42 3.50 -7.41
CA GLN A 299 9.06 4.48 -8.29
C GLN A 299 10.02 3.80 -9.29
N ALA A 300 10.88 2.89 -8.83
CA ALA A 300 11.79 2.16 -9.71
C ALA A 300 11.04 1.30 -10.75
N ALA A 301 9.90 0.71 -10.36
CA ALA A 301 9.08 -0.06 -11.28
C ALA A 301 8.33 0.82 -12.29
N GLN A 302 7.87 2.00 -11.86
CA GLN A 302 7.29 3.01 -12.74
C GLN A 302 8.34 3.51 -13.75
N GLU A 303 9.56 3.77 -13.30
CA GLU A 303 10.72 4.09 -14.15
C GLU A 303 11.01 2.96 -15.15
N SER A 304 11.04 1.71 -14.68
CA SER A 304 11.22 0.54 -15.55
C SER A 304 10.15 0.47 -16.65
N LEU A 305 8.87 0.69 -16.33
CA LEU A 305 7.78 0.76 -17.33
C LEU A 305 8.04 1.83 -18.40
N TYR A 306 8.58 2.98 -18.01
CA TYR A 306 8.95 4.03 -18.97
C TYR A 306 10.09 3.59 -19.91
N TYR A 307 11.03 2.78 -19.41
CA TYR A 307 12.13 2.24 -20.22
C TYR A 307 11.79 0.98 -21.00
N VAL A 308 10.71 0.25 -20.68
CA VAL A 308 10.26 -0.95 -21.44
C VAL A 308 9.78 -0.59 -22.85
N GLY A 309 9.26 0.63 -23.06
CA GLY A 309 8.88 1.14 -24.39
C GLY A 309 10.04 1.75 -25.19
N ILE A 310 11.24 1.83 -24.60
CA ILE A 310 12.46 2.24 -25.27
C ILE A 310 13.21 0.93 -25.55
N ASP A 311 13.51 0.63 -26.82
CA ASP A 311 14.41 -0.49 -27.16
C ASP A 311 15.78 -0.23 -26.52
N SER A 312 15.93 -0.63 -25.26
CA SER A 312 17.15 -0.49 -24.50
C SER A 312 18.03 -1.66 -24.88
N PHE A 313 18.99 -1.37 -25.75
CA PHE A 313 19.99 -2.34 -26.18
C PHE A 313 20.84 -2.76 -24.97
N ASN A 314 20.58 -3.94 -24.42
CA ASN A 314 21.37 -4.47 -23.33
C ASN A 314 22.71 -5.00 -23.88
N PHE A 315 23.73 -4.15 -23.90
CA PHE A 315 25.05 -4.45 -24.45
C PHE A 315 25.69 -5.73 -23.88
N ASN A 316 25.46 -5.99 -22.59
CA ASN A 316 25.98 -7.18 -21.91
C ASN A 316 25.30 -8.45 -22.43
N GLN A 317 23.99 -8.40 -22.64
CA GLN A 317 23.23 -9.56 -23.08
C GLN A 317 23.33 -9.77 -24.60
N GLU A 318 23.29 -8.71 -25.39
CA GLU A 318 23.20 -8.83 -26.85
C GLU A 318 24.55 -8.94 -27.55
N ILE A 319 25.57 -8.18 -27.11
CA ILE A 319 26.91 -8.25 -27.69
C ILE A 319 27.79 -9.17 -26.86
N THR A 320 27.94 -8.86 -25.58
CA THR A 320 28.98 -9.47 -24.74
C THR A 320 28.71 -10.97 -24.59
N SER A 321 27.49 -11.36 -24.23
CA SER A 321 27.13 -12.78 -24.08
C SER A 321 27.25 -13.56 -25.40
N ARG A 322 26.94 -12.94 -26.55
CA ARG A 322 27.06 -13.59 -27.87
C ARG A 322 28.50 -13.78 -28.30
N VAL A 323 29.37 -12.79 -28.04
CA VAL A 323 30.82 -12.89 -28.31
C VAL A 323 31.47 -13.98 -27.46
N PHE A 324 31.03 -14.15 -26.21
CA PHE A 324 31.57 -15.19 -25.32
C PHE A 324 30.97 -16.58 -25.56
N SER A 325 29.69 -16.68 -25.93
CA SER A 325 29.01 -17.96 -26.15
C SER A 325 29.27 -18.56 -27.54
N SER A 326 29.45 -17.72 -28.56
CA SER A 326 29.86 -18.13 -29.90
C SER A 326 31.20 -17.50 -30.19
N PRO A 327 32.32 -18.26 -30.30
CA PRO A 327 33.61 -17.69 -30.63
C PRO A 327 33.57 -17.16 -32.06
N ILE A 328 33.22 -15.88 -32.19
CA ILE A 328 33.31 -15.13 -33.45
C ILE A 328 34.80 -15.00 -33.78
N PRO A 329 35.22 -15.13 -35.05
CA PRO A 329 36.61 -14.95 -35.40
C PRO A 329 37.09 -13.51 -35.08
N LEU A 330 38.36 -13.38 -34.72
CA LEU A 330 38.95 -12.16 -34.15
C LEU A 330 38.80 -10.93 -35.06
N GLY A 331 38.72 -11.12 -36.39
CA GLY A 331 38.56 -10.02 -37.34
C GLY A 331 37.19 -9.36 -37.20
N GLU A 332 36.14 -10.16 -37.17
CA GLU A 332 34.76 -9.73 -37.07
C GLU A 332 34.45 -9.16 -35.67
N THR A 333 35.04 -9.75 -34.62
CA THR A 333 34.96 -9.18 -33.26
C THR A 333 35.63 -7.81 -33.19
N ARG A 334 36.76 -7.61 -33.87
CA ARG A 334 37.44 -6.32 -33.93
C ARG A 334 36.57 -5.26 -34.60
N THR A 335 35.97 -5.56 -35.75
CA THR A 335 35.05 -4.63 -36.44
C THR A 335 33.82 -4.27 -35.59
N LEU A 336 33.33 -5.22 -34.79
CA LEU A 336 32.18 -4.99 -33.90
C LEU A 336 32.53 -4.11 -32.69
N ILE A 337 33.77 -4.22 -32.17
CA ILE A 337 34.24 -3.48 -30.99
C ILE A 337 34.88 -2.13 -31.36
N GLU A 338 35.42 -1.97 -32.56
CA GLU A 338 36.15 -0.77 -33.03
C GLU A 338 35.40 0.56 -32.84
N PRO A 339 34.07 0.66 -33.06
CA PRO A 339 33.31 1.90 -32.78
C PRO A 339 33.26 2.27 -31.29
N PHE A 340 33.44 1.29 -30.40
CA PHE A 340 33.39 1.46 -28.94
C PHE A 340 34.77 1.65 -28.31
N LEU A 341 35.85 1.46 -29.07
CA LEU A 341 37.19 1.73 -28.60
C LEU A 341 37.48 3.23 -28.67
N TYR A 342 37.84 3.81 -27.54
CA TYR A 342 38.37 5.17 -27.52
C TYR A 342 39.68 5.23 -28.30
N LEU A 343 39.93 6.35 -28.98
CA LEU A 343 41.26 6.69 -29.49
C LEU A 343 42.28 6.54 -28.36
N GLU A 344 43.38 5.84 -28.65
CA GLU A 344 44.43 5.56 -27.68
C GLU A 344 44.91 6.87 -27.03
N LYS A 345 44.52 7.08 -25.77
CA LYS A 345 45.02 8.20 -24.97
C LYS A 345 46.34 7.77 -24.34
N SER A 346 47.46 8.13 -24.96
CA SER A 346 48.76 7.97 -24.32
C SER A 346 48.84 8.85 -23.07
N LYS A 347 49.12 8.24 -21.91
CA LYS A 347 49.40 8.98 -20.67
C LYS A 347 50.81 9.55 -20.78
N VAL A 348 50.94 10.70 -21.44
CA VAL A 348 52.20 11.44 -21.49
C VAL A 348 52.23 12.41 -20.32
N TRP A 349 53.34 12.43 -19.58
CA TRP A 349 53.55 13.42 -18.54
C TRP A 349 53.71 14.80 -19.21
N SER A 350 52.75 15.70 -18.97
CA SER A 350 52.82 17.06 -19.48
C SER A 350 53.76 17.89 -18.58
N PRO A 351 54.75 18.61 -19.13
CA PRO A 351 55.56 19.55 -18.34
C PRO A 351 54.73 20.63 -17.64
N LEU A 352 53.53 20.94 -18.16
CA LEU A 352 52.60 21.90 -17.57
C LEU A 352 52.02 21.43 -16.23
N THR A 353 52.10 20.14 -15.92
CA THR A 353 51.63 19.57 -14.64
C THR A 353 52.43 20.13 -13.45
N VAL A 354 53.67 20.60 -13.68
CA VAL A 354 54.52 21.22 -12.63
C VAL A 354 53.90 22.51 -12.08
N PHE A 355 53.17 23.26 -12.93
CA PHE A 355 52.51 24.51 -12.54
C PHE A 355 51.09 24.31 -12.02
N SER A 356 50.59 23.08 -12.01
CA SER A 356 49.28 22.78 -11.43
C SER A 356 49.33 22.94 -9.91
N ASN A 357 48.19 23.26 -9.30
CA ASN A 357 48.09 23.40 -7.84
C ASN A 357 48.51 22.09 -7.17
N GLN A 358 49.67 22.10 -6.53
CA GLN A 358 50.14 20.97 -5.73
C GLN A 358 49.32 20.91 -4.45
N LYS A 359 48.57 19.83 -4.25
CA LYS A 359 47.95 19.55 -2.96
C LYS A 359 49.06 19.23 -1.95
N ILE A 360 49.21 20.07 -0.94
CA ILE A 360 50.03 19.74 0.23
C ILE A 360 49.18 18.80 1.09
N GLU A 361 49.39 17.50 0.94
CA GLU A 361 48.79 16.52 1.83
C GLU A 361 49.45 16.61 3.21
N LYS A 362 48.64 16.84 4.25
CA LYS A 362 49.07 16.65 5.63
C LYS A 362 49.26 15.15 5.84
N LEU A 363 50.48 14.76 6.20
CA LEU A 363 50.96 13.38 6.46
C LEU A 363 50.17 12.55 7.50
N ASP A 364 49.06 13.05 8.05
CA ASP A 364 48.28 12.38 9.11
C ASP A 364 46.98 11.71 8.62
N LYS A 365 46.84 11.49 7.31
CA LYS A 365 45.83 10.55 6.82
C LYS A 365 46.54 9.50 5.99
N GLU A 366 46.94 8.43 6.68
CA GLU A 366 47.12 7.12 6.04
C GLU A 366 45.95 6.91 5.08
N GLU A 367 46.31 6.85 3.81
CA GLU A 367 45.40 6.43 2.75
C GLU A 367 44.81 5.09 3.18
N ARG A 368 43.49 5.09 3.37
CA ARG A 368 42.72 3.88 3.13
C ARG A 368 43.18 3.37 1.77
N ILE A 369 43.86 2.23 1.81
CA ILE A 369 44.02 1.31 0.70
C ILE A 369 42.74 1.43 -0.13
N GLN A 370 42.88 1.85 -1.38
CA GLN A 370 41.81 1.82 -2.36
C GLN A 370 41.38 0.36 -2.51
N ASP A 371 40.49 -0.06 -1.64
CA ASP A 371 39.66 -1.23 -1.83
C ASP A 371 38.91 -1.02 -3.14
N PHE A 372 39.20 -1.90 -4.09
CA PHE A 372 38.44 -2.25 -5.28
C PHE A 372 37.56 -1.15 -5.90
N LEU A 373 37.93 -0.75 -7.11
CA LEU A 373 37.00 -0.23 -8.12
C LEU A 373 35.87 -1.23 -8.35
N ALA A 374 34.83 -1.15 -7.53
CA ALA A 374 33.54 -1.80 -7.73
C ALA A 374 32.47 -0.88 -7.13
N VAL A 375 31.86 -0.08 -8.00
CA VAL A 375 30.48 0.45 -8.03
C VAL A 375 30.54 1.66 -8.96
N THR A 376 30.39 1.40 -10.26
CA THR A 376 30.30 2.44 -11.31
C THR A 376 28.84 2.60 -11.78
N SER A 377 27.86 2.55 -10.87
CA SER A 377 26.44 2.64 -11.27
C SER A 377 25.69 3.81 -10.65
N ASP A 378 25.92 4.15 -9.39
CA ASP A 378 25.12 5.18 -8.72
C ASP A 378 25.65 6.61 -8.96
N ASP A 379 26.96 6.79 -9.03
CA ASP A 379 27.55 8.12 -9.18
C ASP A 379 27.43 8.65 -10.62
N GLU A 380 27.51 7.77 -11.62
CA GLU A 380 27.26 8.13 -13.03
C GLU A 380 25.78 8.44 -13.27
N ALA A 381 24.86 7.62 -12.73
CA ALA A 381 23.43 7.90 -12.80
C ALA A 381 23.06 9.23 -12.14
N LYS A 382 23.66 9.57 -10.99
CA LYS A 382 23.46 10.87 -10.33
C LYS A 382 24.01 12.04 -11.16
N LEU A 383 25.08 11.84 -11.93
CA LEU A 383 25.61 12.86 -12.84
C LEU A 383 24.67 13.08 -14.03
N ASP A 384 24.16 12.00 -14.62
CA ASP A 384 23.21 12.06 -15.74
C ASP A 384 21.89 12.71 -15.32
N LEU A 385 21.36 12.37 -14.15
CA LEU A 385 20.17 13.01 -13.56
C LEU A 385 20.38 14.52 -13.37
N LYS A 386 21.57 14.94 -12.90
CA LYS A 386 21.92 16.36 -12.76
C LYS A 386 21.99 17.08 -14.10
N LEU A 387 22.57 16.44 -15.12
CA LEU A 387 22.64 17.00 -16.48
C LEU A 387 21.24 17.17 -17.09
N GLN A 388 20.39 16.15 -16.97
CA GLN A 388 19.00 16.23 -17.44
C GLN A 388 18.19 17.30 -16.69
N SER A 389 18.34 17.38 -15.37
CA SER A 389 17.68 18.42 -14.56
C SER A 389 18.07 19.83 -15.01
N ASN A 390 19.36 20.04 -15.34
CA ASN A 390 19.82 21.32 -15.88
C ASN A 390 19.25 21.61 -17.27
N ASN A 391 19.15 20.61 -18.15
CA ASN A 391 18.54 20.77 -19.47
C ASN A 391 17.06 21.15 -19.36
N TYR A 392 16.31 20.50 -18.47
CA TYR A 392 14.89 20.82 -18.24
C TYR A 392 14.69 22.20 -17.62
N LYS A 393 15.60 22.65 -16.76
CA LYS A 393 15.61 24.02 -16.25
C LYS A 393 15.74 25.05 -17.38
N VAL A 394 16.64 24.80 -18.34
CA VAL A 394 16.81 25.69 -19.51
C VAL A 394 15.53 25.72 -20.34
N ILE A 395 14.95 24.56 -20.66
CA ILE A 395 13.69 24.46 -21.41
C ILE A 395 12.56 25.21 -20.68
N ALA A 396 12.39 24.98 -19.38
CA ALA A 396 11.39 25.68 -18.56
C ALA A 396 11.59 27.20 -18.54
N SER A 397 12.84 27.67 -18.49
CA SER A 397 13.14 29.11 -18.55
C SER A 397 12.73 29.75 -19.87
N ILE A 398 12.91 29.03 -21.00
CA ILE A 398 12.51 29.50 -22.33
C ILE A 398 10.97 29.52 -22.44
N ILE A 399 10.28 28.52 -21.90
CA ILE A 399 8.82 28.48 -21.85
C ILE A 399 8.28 29.67 -21.05
N LEU A 400 8.87 29.97 -19.89
CA LEU A 400 8.49 31.14 -19.10
C LEU A 400 8.71 32.47 -19.84
N MET A 401 9.77 32.58 -20.63
CA MET A 401 10.01 33.74 -21.50
C MET A 401 8.98 33.83 -22.63
N ALA A 402 8.61 32.70 -23.25
CA ALA A 402 7.60 32.62 -24.29
C ALA A 402 6.19 32.99 -23.76
N MET A 403 5.86 32.56 -22.54
CA MET A 403 4.58 32.85 -21.88
C MET A 403 4.39 34.33 -21.49
N LYS A 404 5.46 35.13 -21.35
CA LYS A 404 5.42 36.55 -20.93
C LYS A 404 4.46 36.81 -19.75
N ALA A 405 3.25 37.33 -20.00
CA ALA A 405 2.21 37.64 -19.00
C ALA A 405 0.92 36.81 -19.19
N GLU A 406 0.89 35.89 -20.17
CA GLU A 406 -0.22 34.98 -20.38
C GLU A 406 -0.05 33.74 -19.49
N ASN A 407 -1.16 33.28 -18.93
CA ASN A 407 -1.20 32.07 -18.08
C ASN A 407 -1.42 30.79 -18.90
N GLU A 408 -1.67 30.91 -20.20
CA GLU A 408 -1.90 29.80 -21.11
C GLU A 408 -1.07 29.96 -22.39
N ILE A 409 -0.37 28.90 -22.81
CA ILE A 409 0.38 28.88 -24.08
C ILE A 409 0.27 27.50 -24.74
N THR A 410 0.29 27.46 -26.07
CA THR A 410 0.32 26.19 -26.82
C THR A 410 1.74 25.81 -27.21
N LEU A 411 1.99 24.51 -27.35
CA LEU A 411 3.28 23.98 -27.79
C LEU A 411 3.71 24.53 -29.15
N GLU A 412 2.75 24.75 -30.06
CA GLU A 412 2.98 25.39 -31.36
C GLU A 412 3.63 26.78 -31.22
N LYS A 413 3.07 27.64 -30.36
CA LYS A 413 3.61 28.99 -30.10
C LYS A 413 5.00 28.93 -29.47
N ILE A 414 5.27 27.92 -28.62
CA ILE A 414 6.58 27.71 -28.02
C ILE A 414 7.61 27.32 -29.11
N VAL A 415 7.25 26.42 -30.02
CA VAL A 415 8.11 25.99 -31.13
C VAL A 415 8.41 27.16 -32.07
N GLU A 416 7.41 27.97 -32.43
CA GLU A 416 7.61 29.18 -33.23
C GLU A 416 8.54 30.18 -32.54
N PHE A 417 8.35 30.38 -31.23
CA PHE A 417 9.20 31.26 -30.42
C PHE A 417 10.66 30.78 -30.39
N MET A 418 10.89 29.46 -30.29
CA MET A 418 12.24 28.89 -30.30
C MET A 418 12.93 29.00 -31.66
N LYS A 419 12.17 28.83 -32.77
CA LYS A 419 12.69 29.04 -34.14
C LYS A 419 13.09 30.50 -34.37
N ASN A 420 12.32 31.46 -33.85
CA ASN A 420 12.57 32.89 -34.05
C ASN A 420 13.71 33.47 -33.19
N ASN A 421 14.03 32.87 -32.05
CA ASN A 421 15.03 33.39 -31.10
C ASN A 421 16.35 32.58 -31.06
N ALA A 422 16.69 31.88 -32.14
CA ALA A 422 17.93 31.08 -32.28
C ALA A 422 18.08 29.89 -31.30
N TYR A 423 16.98 29.40 -30.72
CA TYR A 423 16.97 28.16 -29.90
C TYR A 423 16.65 26.90 -30.73
N ALA A 424 16.77 26.98 -32.06
CA ALA A 424 16.40 25.90 -32.97
C ALA A 424 17.18 24.60 -32.74
N GLU A 425 18.41 24.67 -32.21
CA GLU A 425 19.20 23.48 -31.89
C GLU A 425 18.57 22.62 -30.78
N ILE A 426 17.86 23.24 -29.83
CA ILE A 426 17.20 22.53 -28.72
C ILE A 426 16.06 21.65 -29.24
N LEU A 427 15.38 22.07 -30.31
CA LEU A 427 14.31 21.29 -30.95
C LEU A 427 14.82 20.00 -31.61
N ASN A 428 16.12 19.90 -31.90
CA ASN A 428 16.72 18.67 -32.43
C ASN A 428 17.12 17.67 -31.33
N HIS A 429 17.06 18.08 -30.06
CA HIS A 429 17.43 17.23 -28.94
C HIS A 429 16.21 16.53 -28.33
N ARG A 430 16.34 15.21 -28.09
CA ARG A 430 15.30 14.37 -27.48
C ARG A 430 14.77 14.92 -26.15
N SER A 431 15.66 15.51 -25.34
CA SER A 431 15.30 16.09 -24.03
C SER A 431 14.20 17.15 -24.10
N PHE A 432 14.03 17.84 -25.23
CA PHE A 432 12.89 18.74 -25.42
C PHE A 432 11.57 17.97 -25.42
N TYR A 433 11.46 16.90 -26.21
CA TYR A 433 10.24 16.10 -26.29
C TYR A 433 9.94 15.33 -25.02
N ASP A 434 10.97 14.74 -24.41
CA ASP A 434 10.85 14.01 -23.14
C ASP A 434 10.27 14.93 -22.04
N PHE A 435 10.65 16.21 -22.02
CA PHE A 435 10.12 17.20 -21.07
C PHE A 435 8.60 17.35 -21.17
N PHE A 436 8.06 17.54 -22.38
CA PHE A 436 6.62 17.75 -22.61
C PHE A 436 5.79 16.50 -22.30
N ILE A 437 6.28 15.32 -22.69
CA ILE A 437 5.61 14.04 -22.44
C ILE A 437 5.51 13.77 -20.94
N ILE A 438 6.60 13.96 -20.19
CA ILE A 438 6.59 13.72 -18.74
C ILE A 438 5.69 14.72 -18.02
N LEU A 439 5.66 15.98 -18.48
CA LEU A 439 4.79 17.01 -17.90
C LEU A 439 3.30 16.74 -18.15
N HIS A 440 2.94 16.27 -19.35
CA HIS A 440 1.57 15.87 -19.65
C HIS A 440 1.09 14.74 -18.74
N GLN A 441 1.89 13.69 -18.55
CA GLN A 441 1.53 12.55 -17.69
C GLN A 441 1.41 12.91 -16.21
N LYS A 442 2.11 13.95 -15.74
CA LYS A 442 2.02 14.43 -14.35
C LYS A 442 0.92 15.47 -14.13
N SER A 443 0.21 15.88 -15.19
CA SER A 443 -0.90 16.82 -15.10
C SER A 443 -2.10 16.18 -14.37
N PRO A 444 -2.74 16.84 -13.38
CA PRO A 444 -2.42 18.17 -12.86
C PRO A 444 -1.28 18.14 -11.83
N VAL A 445 -0.24 18.96 -12.06
CA VAL A 445 0.88 19.08 -11.12
C VAL A 445 0.55 20.13 -10.06
N VAL A 446 0.42 19.69 -8.81
CA VAL A 446 0.37 20.59 -7.65
C VAL A 446 1.80 20.84 -7.19
N MET A 447 2.26 22.09 -7.31
CA MET A 447 3.63 22.46 -6.95
C MET A 447 3.70 22.87 -5.47
N GLU A 448 3.79 21.88 -4.59
CA GLU A 448 4.07 22.08 -3.15
C GLU A 448 5.57 21.86 -2.87
N ILE A 449 6.16 22.73 -2.04
CA ILE A 449 7.56 22.60 -1.63
C ILE A 449 7.62 21.50 -0.57
N GLN A 450 7.97 20.28 -0.99
CA GLN A 450 8.44 19.23 -0.08
C GLN A 450 9.96 19.07 -0.28
N GLU A 451 10.71 19.02 0.82
CA GLU A 451 12.18 18.93 0.81
C GLU A 451 12.69 17.67 0.07
N ASP A 452 11.86 16.61 0.01
CA ASP A 452 12.19 15.36 -0.71
C ASP A 452 12.09 15.46 -2.25
N GLN A 453 11.45 16.50 -2.80
CA GLN A 453 11.35 16.69 -4.26
C GLN A 453 12.59 17.40 -4.86
N GLU A 454 13.55 17.81 -4.04
CA GLU A 454 14.74 18.54 -4.49
C GLU A 454 15.72 17.67 -5.29
N GLU A 455 15.73 16.35 -5.05
CA GLU A 455 16.63 15.41 -5.74
C GLU A 455 16.06 14.90 -7.07
N GLY A 456 14.79 15.19 -7.38
CA GLY A 456 14.12 14.75 -8.61
C GLY A 456 14.50 15.56 -9.85
N ILE A 457 14.37 14.94 -11.04
CA ILE A 457 14.72 15.54 -12.35
C ILE A 457 14.03 16.92 -12.57
N PHE A 458 12.79 17.09 -12.09
CA PHE A 458 11.99 18.31 -12.22
C PHE A 458 12.07 19.28 -11.03
N GLY A 459 12.82 18.97 -9.96
CA GLY A 459 12.87 19.82 -8.77
C GLY A 459 13.28 21.28 -9.06
N GLN A 460 14.25 21.46 -9.97
CA GLN A 460 14.67 22.80 -10.43
C GLN A 460 13.60 23.51 -11.28
N VAL A 461 12.79 22.75 -12.02
CA VAL A 461 11.71 23.28 -12.88
C VAL A 461 10.56 23.79 -12.01
N TYR A 462 10.14 23.03 -11.00
CA TYR A 462 9.10 23.46 -10.07
C TYR A 462 9.50 24.73 -9.30
N LYS A 463 10.76 24.87 -8.87
CA LYS A 463 11.27 26.11 -8.25
C LYS A 463 11.11 27.35 -9.15
N LEU A 464 11.19 27.18 -10.48
CA LEU A 464 11.00 28.28 -11.43
C LEU A 464 9.52 28.58 -11.67
N LEU A 465 8.70 27.54 -11.81
CA LEU A 465 7.28 27.66 -12.14
C LEU A 465 6.42 28.11 -10.94
N ILE A 466 6.78 27.76 -9.70
CA ILE A 466 6.12 28.22 -8.47
C ILE A 466 6.05 29.75 -8.38
N LYS A 467 6.98 30.47 -9.01
CA LYS A 467 6.99 31.95 -9.01
C LYS A 467 5.81 32.57 -9.79
N LYS A 468 5.07 31.78 -10.58
CA LYS A 468 3.97 32.25 -11.44
C LYS A 468 2.62 31.56 -11.21
N GLY A 469 2.56 30.45 -10.49
CA GLY A 469 1.32 29.70 -10.29
C GLY A 469 1.53 28.49 -9.39
N LYS A 470 0.45 27.92 -8.84
CA LYS A 470 0.53 26.76 -7.92
C LYS A 470 0.08 25.45 -8.56
N LYS A 471 -0.73 25.51 -9.62
CA LYS A 471 -1.16 24.33 -10.38
C LYS A 471 -0.79 24.49 -11.84
N LEU A 472 -0.28 23.41 -12.42
CA LEU A 472 0.05 23.32 -13.85
C LEU A 472 -0.79 22.23 -14.50
N TYR A 473 -1.52 22.63 -15.54
CA TYR A 473 -2.30 21.75 -16.40
C TYR A 473 -1.63 21.68 -17.77
N VAL A 474 -1.47 20.45 -18.25
CA VAL A 474 -0.97 20.15 -19.60
C VAL A 474 -1.97 19.23 -20.28
N GLU A 475 -2.68 19.73 -21.29
CA GLU A 475 -3.72 18.97 -22.01
C GLU A 475 -3.32 18.76 -23.47
N GLU A 476 -3.59 17.55 -24.00
CA GLU A 476 -3.36 17.24 -25.42
C GLU A 476 -4.43 17.88 -26.31
N LEU A 477 -4.00 18.41 -27.45
CA LEU A 477 -4.85 18.89 -28.53
C LEU A 477 -4.74 17.93 -29.74
N ASP A 478 -5.79 17.83 -30.53
CA ASP A 478 -5.88 16.87 -31.67
C ASP A 478 -4.94 17.18 -32.86
N THR A 479 -4.11 18.23 -32.76
CA THR A 479 -3.22 18.65 -33.86
C THR A 479 -1.82 18.05 -33.70
N ILE A 480 -1.27 17.47 -34.76
CA ILE A 480 0.10 16.93 -34.78
C ILE A 480 1.04 18.01 -35.36
N LEU A 481 2.12 18.30 -34.64
CA LEU A 481 3.14 19.27 -35.05
C LEU A 481 4.38 18.55 -35.58
N GLU A 482 4.72 18.80 -36.84
CA GLU A 482 6.03 18.48 -37.41
C GLU A 482 7.05 19.56 -36.98
N VAL A 483 7.80 19.28 -35.91
CA VAL A 483 8.71 20.27 -35.31
C VAL A 483 10.02 20.34 -36.11
N THR A 484 10.54 19.16 -36.49
CA THR A 484 11.75 18.96 -37.32
C THR A 484 11.56 17.76 -38.25
N GLU A 485 12.43 17.54 -39.24
CA GLU A 485 12.39 16.35 -40.14
C GLU A 485 12.48 15.01 -39.41
N ARG A 486 12.82 15.00 -38.11
CA ARG A 486 13.04 13.78 -37.31
C ARG A 486 12.01 13.55 -36.20
N PHE A 487 11.25 14.56 -35.81
CA PHE A 487 10.42 14.49 -34.61
C PHE A 487 9.05 15.15 -34.82
N GLU A 488 8.02 14.37 -34.52
CA GLU A 488 6.62 14.77 -34.48
C GLU A 488 6.11 14.71 -33.04
N ILE A 489 5.29 15.68 -32.63
CA ILE A 489 4.65 15.68 -31.32
C ILE A 489 3.25 16.24 -31.44
N LYS A 490 2.29 15.69 -30.69
CA LYS A 490 0.96 16.29 -30.58
C LYS A 490 1.05 17.64 -29.87
N ASN A 491 0.29 18.60 -30.35
CA ASN A 491 0.18 19.91 -29.73
C ASN A 491 -0.42 19.77 -28.33
N MET A 492 0.05 20.58 -27.40
CA MET A 492 -0.39 20.56 -26.00
C MET A 492 -0.64 21.99 -25.54
N SER A 493 -1.68 22.20 -24.73
CA SER A 493 -1.92 23.46 -24.02
C SER A 493 -1.27 23.41 -22.65
N PHE A 494 -0.57 24.49 -22.28
CA PHE A 494 0.09 24.68 -20.99
C PHE A 494 -0.64 25.78 -20.24
N ARG A 495 -1.35 25.44 -19.16
CA ARG A 495 -2.10 26.41 -18.35
C ARG A 495 -1.58 26.43 -16.91
N LEU A 496 -1.18 27.61 -16.46
CA LEU A 496 -0.78 27.90 -15.08
C LEU A 496 -1.93 28.61 -14.36
N GLU A 497 -2.42 28.04 -13.27
CA GLU A 497 -3.43 28.69 -12.43
C GLU A 497 -2.80 29.30 -11.17
N GLU A 498 -3.07 30.59 -10.98
CA GLU A 498 -3.05 31.25 -9.68
C GLU A 498 -4.42 31.01 -9.01
N TYR A 499 -4.45 30.90 -7.68
CA TYR A 499 -5.64 30.46 -6.91
C TYR A 499 -6.96 31.12 -7.30
#